data_AF-A0A4S2HBU4-F1
#
_entry.id   AF-A0A4S2HBU4-F1
#
_cell.length_a   1.000
_cell.length_b   1.000
_cell.length_c   1.000
_cell.angle_alpha   90.00
_cell.angle_beta   90.00
_cell.angle_gamma   90.00
#
_symmetry.space_group_name_H-M   'P 1'
#
loop_
_entity.id
_entity.type
_entity.pdbx_description
1 polymer ?
#
loop_
_entity_poly.entity_id
_entity_poly.type
_entity_poly.pdbx_seq_one_letter_code
_entity_poly.pdbx_strand_id
1 'polypeptide(L)' 'MAKTAYSARFKTLQERYNRGGCTKEQLRQFVSYHVISKAEYKEITGEDFE' A
#
# COMPACT_ATOMS: atom_id res chain seq x y z
N MET A 1 14.60 11.59 -9.25
CA MET A 1 13.32 11.31 -8.56
C MET A 1 13.65 10.83 -7.16
N ALA A 2 13.24 11.57 -6.13
CA ALA A 2 13.56 11.24 -4.75
C ALA A 2 12.83 9.95 -4.34
N LYS A 3 13.56 8.92 -3.91
CA LYS A 3 12.97 7.74 -3.26
C LYS A 3 12.36 8.22 -1.95
N THR A 4 11.07 8.53 -1.95
CA THR A 4 10.30 8.72 -0.72
C THR A 4 10.48 7.48 0.14
N ALA A 5 10.88 7.66 1.40
CA ALA A 5 11.05 6.55 2.32
C ALA A 5 9.72 5.82 2.46
N TYR A 6 9.71 4.53 2.14
CA TYR A 6 8.54 3.69 2.32
C TYR A 6 8.15 3.59 3.80
N SER A 7 6.86 3.49 4.04
CA SER A 7 6.28 3.12 5.31
C SER A 7 6.84 1.78 5.76
N ALA A 8 7.04 1.60 7.07
CA ALA A 8 7.62 0.38 7.64
C ALA A 8 6.87 -0.91 7.24
N ARG A 9 5.57 -0.79 6.92
CA ARG A 9 4.70 -1.91 6.53
C ARG A 9 4.59 -2.14 5.02
N PHE A 10 5.20 -1.29 4.19
CA PHE A 10 5.05 -1.33 2.74
C PHE A 10 5.37 -2.69 2.14
N LYS A 11 6.59 -3.20 2.35
CA LYS A 11 7.03 -4.48 1.78
C LYS A 11 6.14 -5.65 2.22
N THR A 12 5.79 -5.69 3.51
CA THR A 12 4.93 -6.75 4.05
C THR A 12 3.53 -6.72 3.44
N LEU A 13 2.94 -5.52 3.24
CA LEU A 13 1.63 -5.37 2.63
C LEU A 13 1.67 -5.68 1.13
N GLN A 14 2.74 -5.29 0.44
CA GLN A 14 2.98 -5.64 -0.96
C GLN A 14 3.05 -7.16 -1.14
N GLU A 15 3.85 -7.85 -0.33
CA GLU A 15 3.94 -9.31 -0.37
C GLU A 15 2.62 -10.00 -0.03
N ARG A 16 1.89 -9.50 0.97
CA ARG A 16 0.56 -10.04 1.32
C ARG A 16 -0.44 -9.89 0.17
N TYR A 17 -0.46 -8.71 -0.46
CA TYR A 17 -1.32 -8.45 -1.61
C TYR A 17 -0.99 -9.39 -2.78
N ASN A 18 0.31 -9.52 -3.13
CA ASN A 18 0.76 -10.39 -4.21
C ASN A 18 0.43 -11.88 -3.99
N ARG A 19 0.33 -12.31 -2.73
CA ARG A 19 -0.04 -13.69 -2.36
C ARG A 19 -1.56 -13.87 -2.17
N GLY A 20 -2.38 -12.85 -2.45
CA GLY A 20 -3.84 -12.88 -2.25
C GLY A 20 -4.28 -12.81 -0.78
N GLY A 21 -3.36 -12.53 0.15
CA GLY A 21 -3.66 -12.40 1.59
C GLY A 21 -4.11 -11.00 2.02
N CYS A 22 -4.24 -10.07 1.08
CA CYS A 22 -4.77 -8.74 1.33
C CYS A 22 -5.53 -8.24 0.09
N THR A 23 -6.70 -7.62 0.29
CA THR A 23 -7.49 -7.02 -0.79
C THR A 23 -7.20 -5.52 -0.92
N LYS A 24 -7.59 -4.95 -2.06
CA LYS A 24 -7.49 -3.50 -2.30
C LYS A 24 -8.27 -2.70 -1.26
N GLU A 25 -9.46 -3.14 -0.87
CA GLU A 25 -10.25 -2.46 0.16
C GLU A 25 -9.55 -2.44 1.52
N GLN A 26 -8.89 -3.53 1.90
CA GLN A 26 -8.08 -3.57 3.12
C GLN A 26 -6.89 -2.60 3.04
N LEU A 27 -6.22 -2.53 1.88
CA LEU A 27 -5.17 -1.53 1.65
C LEU A 27 -5.71 -0.10 1.74
N ARG A 28 -6.95 0.17 1.28
CA ARG A 28 -7.58 1.48 1.44
C ARG A 28 -7.81 1.85 2.91
N GLN A 29 -8.21 0.88 3.73
CA GLN A 29 -8.30 1.06 5.17
C GLN A 29 -6.92 1.38 5.77
N PHE A 30 -5.86 0.70 5.35
CA PHE A 30 -4.51 1.00 5.82
C PHE A 30 -4.03 2.40 5.44
N VAL A 31 -4.44 2.93 4.28
CA VAL A 31 -4.21 4.34 3.94
C VAL A 31 -4.96 5.27 4.90
N SER A 32 -6.22 4.95 5.21
CA SER A 32 -7.05 5.74 6.14
C SER A 32 -6.49 5.75 7.57
N TYR A 33 -5.83 4.66 7.98
CA TYR A 33 -5.12 4.56 9.25
C TYR A 33 -3.68 5.10 9.21
N HIS A 34 -3.26 5.73 8.12
CA HIS A 34 -1.89 6.23 7.92
C HIS A 34 -0.80 5.15 8.06
N VAL A 35 -1.13 3.87 7.83
CA VAL A 35 -0.18 2.74 7.87
C VAL A 35 0.69 2.71 6.60
N ILE A 36 0.10 3.13 5.48
CA ILE A 36 0.76 3.38 4.20
C ILE A 36 0.21 4.67 3.59
N SER A 37 0.96 5.29 2.69
CA SER A 37 0.52 6.47 1.96
C SER A 37 -0.32 6.11 0.72
N LYS A 38 -1.02 7.11 0.16
CA LYS A 38 -1.75 6.97 -1.11
C LYS A 38 -0.82 6.56 -2.27
N ALA A 39 0.41 7.08 -2.28
CA ALA A 39 1.42 6.71 -3.28
C ALA A 39 1.82 5.24 -3.16
N GLU A 40 1.98 4.76 -1.93
CA GLU A 40 2.29 3.35 -1.67
C GLU A 40 1.13 2.42 -1.99
N TYR A 41 -0.11 2.83 -1.73
CA TYR A 41 -1.29 2.10 -2.18
C TYR A 41 -1.26 1.91 -3.71
N LYS A 42 -0.92 2.96 -4.45
CA LYS A 42 -0.79 2.90 -5.91
C LYS A 42 0.35 1.98 -6.35
N GLU A 43 1.49 2.00 -5.66
CA GLU A 43 2.58 1.07 -5.97
C GLU A 43 2.26 -0.39 -5.63
N ILE A 44 1.45 -0.66 -4.59
CA ILE A 44 1.05 -2.03 -4.24
C ILE A 44 -0.02 -2.55 -5.19
N THR A 45 -1.04 -1.74 -5.48
CA THR A 45 -2.25 -2.18 -6.18
C THR A 45 -2.23 -1.89 -7.69
N GLY A 46 -1.40 -0.96 -8.14
CA GLY A 46 -1.41 -0.41 -9.49
C GLY A 46 -2.51 0.63 -9.76
N GLU A 47 -3.34 0.94 -8.76
CA GLU A 47 -4.49 1.84 -8.90
C GLU A 47 -4.32 3.12 -8.10
N ASP A 48 -4.82 4.23 -8.64
CA ASP A 48 -4.91 5.48 -7.88
C ASP A 48 -5.86 5.31 -6.68
N PHE A 49 -5.48 5.95 -5.58
CA PHE A 49 -6.32 6.04 -4.40
C PHE A 49 -7.30 7.22 -4.58
N GLU A 50 -8.57 6.89 -4.85
CA GLU A 50 -9.70 7.84 -4.81
C GLU A 50 -10.23 8.01 -3.38
#